data_AF-A0A937AR28-F1
#
_entry.id   AF-A0A937AR28-F1
#
_cell.length_a   1.000
_cell.length_b   1.000
_cell.length_c   1.000
_cell.angle_alpha   90.00
_cell.angle_beta   90.00
_cell.angle_gamma   90.00
#
_symmetry.space_group_name_H-M   'P 1'
#
loop_
_entity.id
_entity.type
_entity.pdbx_description
1 polymer ?
#
loop_
_entity_poly.entity_id
_entity_poly.type
_entity_poly.pdbx_seq_one_letter_code
_entity_poly.pdbx_strand_id
1 'polypeptide(L)'
;MSTSKPSIYQTTDATQPQLQRRKDRARDLAQTLLARTEPLNSADRALLEAVYDRGETFVTLSHLLQRDRKWISRRVRLLTARLLSHEYAFVLRNLERWPVTMRSVAREVYLLGRGLRSASVSLKLTYHTIRRHRDAIQTLIQADRANAPQPPRTSANAQQHHRQGAA
;
A
#
# COMPACT_ATOMS: atom_id res chain seq x y z
N MET A 1 -3.31 53.76 -35.99
CA MET A 1 -2.45 53.72 -34.79
C MET A 1 -2.83 52.46 -34.00
N SER A 2 -2.14 51.34 -34.22
CA SER A 2 -2.41 50.06 -33.56
C SER A 2 -1.55 49.90 -32.33
N THR A 3 -2.17 49.97 -31.15
CA THR A 3 -1.52 49.67 -29.88
C THR A 3 -1.45 48.14 -29.71
N SER A 4 -0.34 47.55 -30.11
CA SER A 4 0.01 46.15 -29.82
C SER A 4 0.27 46.01 -28.31
N LYS A 5 -0.65 45.33 -27.61
CA LYS A 5 -0.47 44.99 -26.19
C LYS A 5 0.57 43.85 -26.09
N PRO A 6 1.69 44.02 -25.38
CA PRO A 6 2.61 42.92 -25.12
C PRO A 6 1.90 41.87 -24.24
N SER A 7 1.87 40.63 -24.74
CA SER A 7 1.31 39.48 -24.04
C SER A 7 2.22 39.09 -22.87
N ILE A 8 1.73 39.28 -21.64
CA ILE A 8 2.46 39.06 -20.37
C ILE A 8 2.44 37.57 -19.96
N TYR A 9 1.92 36.65 -20.78
CA TYR A 9 1.86 35.22 -20.44
C TYR A 9 3.06 34.44 -20.99
N GLN A 10 4.28 34.87 -20.67
CA GLN A 10 5.47 34.00 -20.73
C GLN A 10 5.74 33.45 -19.32
N THR A 11 4.78 32.71 -18.77
CA THR A 11 4.96 32.02 -17.50
C THR A 11 4.80 30.52 -17.73
N THR A 12 5.82 29.75 -17.30
CA THR A 12 5.79 28.32 -16.94
C THR A 12 6.01 27.22 -17.99
N ASP A 13 7.23 27.13 -18.53
CA ASP A 13 7.74 25.85 -19.07
C ASP A 13 8.33 24.94 -17.94
N ALA A 14 8.84 25.55 -16.86
CA ALA A 14 9.45 24.82 -15.72
C ALA A 14 8.47 24.00 -14.85
N THR A 15 7.15 24.19 -14.99
CA THR A 15 6.12 23.47 -14.19
C THR A 15 5.76 22.11 -14.80
N GLN A 16 5.94 21.93 -16.11
CA GLN A 16 5.62 20.69 -16.81
C GLN A 16 6.35 19.44 -16.28
N PRO A 17 7.68 19.46 -15.98
CA PRO A 17 8.37 18.25 -15.54
C PRO A 17 7.94 17.77 -14.15
N GLN A 18 7.48 18.67 -13.26
CA GLN A 18 7.05 18.29 -11.93
C GLN A 18 5.69 17.58 -11.93
N LEU A 19 4.75 18.04 -12.76
CA LEU A 19 3.44 17.41 -12.91
C LEU A 19 3.56 16.03 -13.55
N GLN A 20 4.44 15.87 -14.54
CA GLN A 20 4.68 14.59 -15.18
C GLN A 20 5.20 13.53 -14.18
N ARG A 21 6.22 13.88 -13.38
CA ARG A 21 6.75 12.99 -12.32
C ARG A 21 5.69 12.54 -11.31
N ARG A 22 4.72 13.40 -10.98
CA ARG A 22 3.62 13.05 -10.07
C ARG A 22 2.67 12.04 -10.72
N LYS A 23 2.33 12.24 -11.99
CA LYS A 23 1.48 11.31 -12.76
C LYS A 23 2.13 9.95 -12.89
N ASP A 24 3.43 9.91 -13.19
CA ASP A 24 4.16 8.65 -13.36
C ASP A 24 4.23 7.88 -12.04
N ARG A 25 4.56 8.54 -10.93
CA ARG A 25 4.52 7.91 -9.59
C ARG A 25 3.13 7.38 -9.21
N ALA A 26 2.07 8.12 -9.56
CA ALA A 26 0.70 7.67 -9.30
C ALA A 26 0.35 6.43 -10.13
N ARG A 27 0.81 6.37 -11.38
CA ARG A 27 0.64 5.21 -12.26
C ARG A 27 1.41 3.99 -11.72
N ASP A 28 2.66 4.16 -11.33
CA ASP A 28 3.50 3.08 -10.77
C ASP A 28 2.87 2.50 -9.50
N LEU A 29 2.34 3.38 -8.64
CA LEU A 29 1.62 2.96 -7.44
C LEU A 29 0.35 2.18 -7.77
N ALA A 30 -0.47 2.67 -8.72
CA ALA A 30 -1.68 1.98 -9.14
C ALA A 30 -1.37 0.59 -9.71
N GLN A 31 -0.37 0.48 -10.60
CA GLN A 31 0.08 -0.80 -11.14
C GLN A 31 0.56 -1.75 -10.05
N THR A 32 1.35 -1.25 -9.09
CA THR A 32 1.80 -2.05 -7.94
C THR A 32 0.64 -2.58 -7.10
N LEU A 33 -0.40 -1.76 -6.88
CA LEU A 33 -1.60 -2.18 -6.14
C LEU A 33 -2.38 -3.25 -6.91
N LEU A 34 -2.62 -3.04 -8.20
CA LEU A 34 -3.36 -3.97 -9.06
C LEU A 34 -2.64 -5.32 -9.18
N ALA A 35 -1.32 -5.33 -9.33
CA ALA A 35 -0.54 -6.58 -9.35
C ALA A 35 -0.64 -7.37 -8.04
N ARG A 36 -1.01 -6.72 -6.93
CA ARG A 36 -1.15 -7.34 -5.60
C ARG A 36 -2.60 -7.68 -5.25
N THR A 37 -3.59 -7.44 -6.11
CA THR A 37 -4.99 -7.76 -5.77
C THR A 37 -5.36 -9.23 -5.94
N GLU A 38 -4.54 -10.02 -6.65
CA GLU A 38 -4.84 -11.41 -7.01
C GLU A 38 -5.28 -12.30 -5.82
N PRO A 39 -4.65 -12.23 -4.64
CA PRO A 39 -5.06 -13.06 -3.50
C PRO A 39 -6.32 -12.57 -2.76
N LEU A 40 -6.82 -11.37 -3.07
CA LEU A 40 -7.99 -10.79 -2.40
C LEU A 40 -9.28 -11.54 -2.77
N ASN A 41 -10.33 -11.35 -1.98
CA ASN A 41 -11.66 -11.75 -2.41
C ASN A 41 -12.11 -10.89 -3.61
N SER A 42 -13.05 -11.43 -4.39
CA SER A 42 -13.55 -10.78 -5.61
C SER A 42 -14.12 -9.38 -5.37
N ALA A 43 -14.82 -9.17 -4.26
CA ALA A 43 -15.41 -7.87 -3.94
C ALA A 43 -14.35 -6.79 -3.65
N ASP A 44 -13.32 -7.11 -2.85
CA ASP A 44 -12.22 -6.19 -2.52
C ASP A 44 -11.35 -5.92 -3.75
N ARG A 45 -11.10 -6.94 -4.58
CA ARG A 45 -10.39 -6.80 -5.86
C ARG A 45 -11.14 -5.88 -6.81
N ALA A 46 -12.43 -6.15 -7.06
CA ALA A 46 -13.26 -5.34 -7.94
C ALA A 46 -13.36 -3.88 -7.48
N LEU A 47 -13.39 -3.64 -6.16
CA LEU A 47 -13.38 -2.30 -5.59
C LEU A 47 -12.07 -1.56 -5.89
N LEU A 48 -10.92 -2.23 -5.77
CA LEU A 48 -9.63 -1.62 -6.07
C LEU A 48 -9.43 -1.40 -7.57
N GLU A 49 -9.84 -2.33 -8.42
CA GLU A 49 -9.85 -2.16 -9.88
C GLU A 49 -10.73 -0.98 -10.29
N ALA A 50 -11.92 -0.84 -9.70
CA ALA A 50 -12.77 0.32 -9.98
C ALA A 50 -12.04 1.65 -9.73
N VAL A 51 -11.33 1.75 -8.60
CA VAL A 51 -10.67 2.99 -8.19
C VAL A 51 -9.38 3.25 -8.97
N TYR A 52 -8.51 2.24 -9.09
CA TYR A 52 -7.16 2.41 -9.58
C TYR A 52 -6.97 2.10 -11.07
N ASP A 53 -7.82 1.24 -11.65
CA ASP A 53 -7.78 0.91 -13.08
C ASP A 53 -8.79 1.76 -13.86
N ARG A 54 -10.05 1.80 -13.41
CA ARG A 54 -11.13 2.55 -14.09
C ARG A 54 -11.25 4.02 -13.69
N GLY A 55 -10.59 4.44 -12.61
CA GLY A 55 -10.64 5.82 -12.13
C GLY A 55 -11.99 6.23 -11.54
N GLU A 56 -12.80 5.27 -11.07
CA GLU A 56 -14.11 5.52 -10.50
C GLU A 56 -14.03 6.36 -9.22
N THR A 57 -14.91 7.35 -9.11
CA THR A 57 -14.98 8.18 -7.91
C THR A 57 -15.70 7.46 -6.77
N PHE A 58 -15.39 7.80 -5.52
CA PHE A 58 -16.12 7.24 -4.38
C PHE A 58 -17.61 7.63 -4.37
N VAL A 59 -17.99 8.72 -5.03
CA VAL A 59 -19.40 9.11 -5.19
C VAL A 59 -20.08 8.12 -6.13
N THR A 60 -19.52 7.87 -7.31
CA THR A 60 -20.04 6.88 -8.26
C THR A 60 -20.19 5.51 -7.61
N LEU A 61 -19.15 5.05 -6.91
CA LEU A 61 -19.17 3.75 -6.23
C LEU A 61 -20.16 3.69 -5.08
N SER A 62 -20.44 4.81 -4.41
CA SER A 62 -21.45 4.86 -3.33
C SER A 62 -22.86 4.59 -3.86
N HIS A 63 -23.19 5.16 -5.03
CA HIS A 63 -24.46 4.90 -5.70
C HIS A 63 -24.54 3.47 -6.23
N LEU A 64 -23.47 3.00 -6.89
CA LEU A 64 -23.44 1.65 -7.48
C LEU A 64 -23.54 0.54 -6.44
N LEU A 65 -22.82 0.67 -5.32
CA LEU A 65 -22.76 -0.35 -4.27
C LEU A 65 -23.83 -0.17 -3.18
N GLN A 66 -24.60 0.91 -3.23
CA GLN A 66 -25.55 1.32 -2.18
C GLN A 66 -24.87 1.35 -0.80
N ARG A 67 -23.66 1.90 -0.73
CA ARG A 67 -22.87 2.03 0.50
C ARG A 67 -22.45 3.47 0.73
N ASP A 68 -22.32 3.84 2.00
CA ASP A 68 -21.84 5.17 2.38
C ASP A 68 -20.43 5.47 1.82
N ARG A 69 -20.24 6.69 1.31
CA ARG A 69 -18.97 7.15 0.73
C ARG A 69 -17.79 7.03 1.70
N LYS A 70 -18.00 7.35 2.99
CA LYS A 70 -16.99 7.23 4.04
C LYS A 70 -16.60 5.77 4.26
N TRP A 71 -17.57 4.85 4.19
CA TRP A 71 -17.29 3.42 4.27
C TRP A 71 -16.39 2.96 3.12
N ILE A 72 -16.72 3.33 1.88
CA ILE A 72 -15.92 2.98 0.69
C ILE A 72 -14.51 3.55 0.81
N SER A 73 -14.38 4.85 1.14
CA SER A 73 -13.08 5.49 1.28
C SER A 73 -12.23 4.83 2.37
N ARG A 74 -12.83 4.52 3.52
CA ARG A 74 -12.15 3.80 4.61
C ARG A 74 -11.72 2.41 4.16
N ARG A 75 -12.59 1.68 3.45
CA ARG A 75 -12.27 0.33 2.96
C ARG A 75 -11.10 0.36 1.99
N VAL A 76 -11.13 1.23 0.99
CA VAL A 76 -10.03 1.41 0.02
C VAL A 76 -8.73 1.75 0.74
N ARG A 77 -8.74 2.71 1.67
CA ARG A 77 -7.54 3.07 2.44
C ARG A 77 -6.95 1.89 3.22
N LEU A 78 -7.79 1.10 3.88
CA LEU A 78 -7.35 -0.08 4.63
C LEU A 78 -6.75 -1.15 3.70
N LEU A 79 -7.39 -1.40 2.55
CA LEU A 79 -6.88 -2.34 1.56
C LEU A 79 -5.54 -1.87 0.98
N THR A 80 -5.44 -0.60 0.57
CA THR A 80 -4.20 -0.01 0.05
C THR A 80 -3.09 -0.06 1.08
N ALA A 81 -3.34 0.32 2.34
CA ALA A 81 -2.35 0.23 3.41
C ALA A 81 -1.86 -1.21 3.62
N ARG A 82 -2.77 -2.20 3.55
CA ARG A 82 -2.40 -3.62 3.65
C ARG A 82 -1.57 -4.08 2.46
N LEU A 83 -1.99 -3.79 1.22
CA LEU A 83 -1.27 -4.20 0.01
C LEU A 83 0.13 -3.61 -0.06
N LEU A 84 0.34 -2.42 0.51
CA LEU A 84 1.65 -1.76 0.58
C LEU A 84 2.47 -2.17 1.81
N SER A 85 1.88 -2.90 2.76
CA SER A 85 2.60 -3.35 3.95
C SER A 85 3.73 -4.31 3.58
N HIS A 86 4.81 -4.22 4.35
CA HIS A 86 5.95 -5.13 4.18
C HIS A 86 5.54 -6.58 4.50
N GLU A 87 4.68 -6.78 5.50
CA GLU A 87 4.11 -8.08 5.86
C GLU A 87 3.43 -8.74 4.65
N TYR A 88 2.59 -7.99 3.94
CA TYR A 88 1.88 -8.49 2.76
C TYR A 88 2.86 -8.88 1.65
N ALA A 89 3.81 -7.99 1.34
CA ALA A 89 4.82 -8.23 0.30
C ALA A 89 5.71 -9.44 0.63
N PHE A 90 6.11 -9.60 1.90
CA PHE A 90 6.89 -10.73 2.36
C PHE A 90 6.12 -12.05 2.23
N VAL A 91 4.87 -12.08 2.70
CA VAL A 91 4.01 -13.26 2.60
C VAL A 91 3.78 -13.64 1.14
N LEU A 92 3.45 -12.67 0.28
CA LEU A 92 3.19 -12.91 -1.14
C LEU A 92 4.40 -13.57 -1.84
N ARG A 93 5.62 -13.09 -1.56
CA ARG A 93 6.86 -13.63 -2.13
C ARG A 93 7.21 -15.05 -1.68
N ASN A 94 6.84 -15.42 -0.47
CA ASN A 94 7.27 -16.68 0.17
C ASN A 94 6.16 -17.74 0.24
N LEU A 95 4.93 -17.39 -0.12
CA LEU A 95 3.73 -18.21 0.08
C LEU A 95 3.89 -19.64 -0.44
N GLU A 96 4.41 -19.79 -1.66
CA GLU A 96 4.57 -21.09 -2.32
C GLU A 96 5.67 -21.98 -1.71
N ARG A 97 6.58 -21.40 -0.92
CA ARG A 97 7.66 -22.15 -0.26
C ARG A 97 7.25 -22.71 1.09
N TRP A 98 6.11 -22.28 1.63
CA TRP A 98 5.66 -22.71 2.95
C TRP A 98 4.84 -23.99 2.91
N PRO A 99 4.90 -24.80 3.99
CA PRO A 99 4.01 -25.94 4.18
C PRO A 99 2.54 -25.52 4.03
N VAL A 100 1.71 -26.42 3.50
CA VAL A 100 0.30 -26.16 3.14
C VAL A 100 -0.48 -25.46 4.27
N THR A 101 -0.36 -25.95 5.50
CA THR A 101 -1.06 -25.36 6.66
C THR A 101 -0.61 -23.92 6.94
N MET A 102 0.70 -23.67 6.94
CA MET A 102 1.26 -22.33 7.17
C MET A 102 0.89 -21.37 6.04
N ARG A 103 0.85 -21.87 4.80
CA ARG A 103 0.38 -21.14 3.62
C ARG A 103 -1.08 -20.71 3.75
N SER A 104 -1.96 -21.62 4.16
CA SER A 104 -3.38 -21.34 4.38
C SER A 104 -3.59 -20.30 5.48
N VAL A 105 -2.86 -20.42 6.60
CA VAL A 105 -2.90 -19.41 7.67
C VAL A 105 -2.40 -18.06 7.18
N ALA A 106 -1.30 -18.04 6.44
CA ALA A 106 -0.73 -16.81 5.90
C ALA A 106 -1.71 -16.08 4.96
N ARG A 107 -2.37 -16.84 4.08
CA ARG A 107 -3.38 -16.30 3.15
C ARG A 107 -4.54 -15.66 3.90
N GLU A 108 -5.11 -16.36 4.88
CA GLU A 108 -6.25 -15.83 5.65
C GLU A 108 -5.89 -14.60 6.48
N VAL A 109 -4.75 -14.63 7.18
CA VAL A 109 -4.39 -13.59 8.15
C VAL A 109 -3.77 -12.37 7.48
N TYR A 110 -2.82 -12.55 6.56
CA TYR A 110 -2.04 -11.44 6.01
C TYR A 110 -2.57 -10.96 4.66
N LEU A 111 -3.00 -11.88 3.78
CA LEU A 111 -3.45 -11.50 2.45
C LEU A 111 -4.92 -11.05 2.46
N LEU A 112 -5.79 -11.83 3.10
CA LEU A 112 -7.22 -11.51 3.24
C LEU A 112 -7.51 -10.59 4.43
N GLY A 113 -6.61 -10.52 5.42
CA GLY A 113 -6.74 -9.67 6.61
C GLY A 113 -7.81 -10.14 7.58
N ARG A 114 -8.07 -11.44 7.67
CA ARG A 114 -9.01 -11.99 8.65
C ARG A 114 -8.37 -12.03 10.04
N GLY A 115 -9.21 -11.84 11.06
CA GLY A 115 -8.81 -12.08 12.44
C GLY A 115 -8.60 -13.58 12.71
N LEU A 116 -7.77 -13.91 13.71
CA LEU A 116 -7.39 -15.30 14.02
C LEU A 116 -8.61 -16.21 14.30
N ARG A 117 -9.64 -15.69 14.96
CA ARG A 117 -10.90 -16.42 15.20
C ARG A 117 -11.68 -16.71 13.92
N SER A 118 -11.72 -15.76 12.98
CA SER A 118 -12.38 -15.99 11.69
C SER A 118 -11.60 -16.99 10.85
N ALA A 119 -10.26 -16.90 10.88
CA ALA A 119 -9.39 -17.86 10.22
C ALA A 119 -9.55 -19.28 10.80
N SER A 120 -9.74 -19.44 12.12
CA SER A 120 -9.93 -20.76 12.75
C SER A 120 -11.19 -21.45 12.29
N VAL A 121 -12.29 -20.69 12.19
CA VAL A 121 -13.54 -21.22 11.64
C VAL A 121 -13.36 -21.60 10.17
N SER A 122 -12.75 -20.71 9.36
CA SER A 122 -12.58 -20.92 7.92
C SER A 122 -11.70 -22.13 7.59
N LEU A 123 -10.59 -22.32 8.32
CA LEU A 123 -9.62 -23.38 8.06
C LEU A 123 -9.92 -24.68 8.80
N LYS A 124 -10.95 -24.72 9.65
CA LYS A 124 -11.25 -25.85 10.56
C LYS A 124 -10.03 -26.26 11.41
N LEU A 125 -9.24 -25.27 11.83
CA LEU A 125 -8.08 -25.45 12.71
C LEU A 125 -8.37 -24.86 14.08
N THR A 126 -7.72 -25.38 15.12
CA THR A 126 -7.82 -24.76 16.44
C THR A 126 -7.23 -23.35 16.42
N TYR A 127 -7.76 -22.48 17.28
CA TYR A 127 -7.20 -21.14 17.47
C TYR A 127 -5.71 -21.18 17.85
N HIS A 128 -5.31 -22.16 18.67
CA HIS A 128 -3.93 -22.33 19.10
C HIS A 128 -3.00 -22.68 17.94
N THR A 129 -3.41 -23.60 17.05
CA THR A 129 -2.66 -23.96 15.84
C THR A 129 -2.43 -22.75 14.95
N ILE A 130 -3.46 -21.93 14.72
CA ILE A 130 -3.35 -20.71 13.91
C ILE A 130 -2.43 -19.69 14.56
N ARG A 131 -2.56 -19.46 15.87
CA ARG A 131 -1.70 -18.55 16.61
C ARG A 131 -0.23 -18.97 16.48
N ARG A 132 0.09 -20.26 16.67
CA ARG A 132 1.44 -20.81 16.52
C ARG A 132 2.02 -20.54 15.13
N HIS A 133 1.26 -20.81 14.06
CA HIS A 133 1.73 -20.54 12.70
C HIS A 133 1.90 -19.04 12.44
N ARG A 134 0.97 -18.20 12.90
CA ARG A 134 1.06 -16.75 12.77
C ARG A 134 2.29 -16.20 13.48
N ASP A 135 2.62 -16.68 14.67
CA ASP A 135 3.79 -16.23 15.43
C ASP A 135 5.10 -16.68 14.75
N ALA A 136 5.12 -17.89 14.16
CA ALA A 136 6.23 -18.34 13.32
C ALA A 136 6.41 -17.44 12.08
N ILE A 137 5.33 -17.09 11.37
CA ILE A 137 5.37 -16.16 10.22
C ILE A 137 5.88 -14.78 10.67
N GLN A 138 5.41 -14.26 11.80
CA GLN A 138 5.85 -12.96 12.31
C GLN A 138 7.36 -12.96 12.63
N THR A 139 7.89 -14.06 13.15
CA THR A 139 9.32 -14.22 13.41
C THR A 139 10.12 -14.14 12.11
N LEU A 140 9.66 -14.81 11.04
CA LEU A 140 10.29 -14.74 9.71
C LEU A 140 10.24 -13.33 9.12
N ILE A 141 9.11 -12.63 9.24
CA ILE A 141 8.98 -11.24 8.79
C ILE A 141 9.96 -10.34 9.54
N GLN A 142 10.07 -10.51 10.85
CA GLN A 142 10.98 -9.69 11.67
C GLN A 142 12.45 -9.91 11.27
N ALA A 143 12.83 -11.15 10.96
CA ALA A 143 14.16 -11.46 10.44
C ALA A 143 14.40 -10.84 9.05
N ASP A 144 13.44 -10.88 8.13
CA ASP A 144 13.53 -10.22 6.80
C ASP A 144 13.69 -8.70 6.95
N ARG A 145 12.95 -8.07 7.87
CA ARG A 145 13.09 -6.64 8.18
C ARG A 145 14.46 -6.27 8.73
N ALA A 146 15.03 -7.11 9.59
CA ALA A 146 16.37 -6.89 10.15
C ALA A 146 17.46 -7.01 9.08
N ASN A 147 17.25 -7.85 8.07
CA ASN A 147 18.16 -8.07 6.96
C ASN A 147 17.96 -7.08 5.79
N ALA A 148 16.81 -6.41 5.72
CA ALA A 148 16.55 -5.44 4.68
C ALA A 148 17.59 -4.30 4.77
N PRO A 149 18.21 -3.91 3.64
CA PRO A 149 19.16 -2.80 3.64
C PRO A 149 18.44 -1.57 4.19
N GLN A 150 18.89 -1.09 5.35
CA GLN A 150 18.34 0.15 5.90
C GLN A 150 18.56 1.22 4.84
N PRO A 151 17.54 2.02 4.49
CA PRO A 151 17.78 3.18 3.64
C PRO A 151 18.92 3.96 4.30
N PRO A 152 19.88 4.47 3.51
CA PRO A 152 21.00 5.22 4.04
C PRO A 152 20.41 6.25 4.99
N ARG A 153 20.75 6.16 6.28
CA ARG A 153 20.27 7.09 7.30
C ARG A 153 20.82 8.44 6.86
N THR A 154 20.00 9.20 6.14
CA THR A 154 20.41 10.49 5.58
C THR A 154 20.98 11.28 6.73
N SER A 155 22.26 11.60 6.63
CA SER A 155 23.12 12.17 7.67
C SER A 155 22.69 13.59 8.04
N ALA A 156 21.45 13.76 8.52
CA ALA A 156 20.90 15.05 8.92
C ALA A 156 21.53 15.57 10.22
N ASN A 157 22.40 14.80 10.89
CA ASN A 157 23.14 15.22 12.08
C ASN A 157 24.50 15.88 11.80
N ALA A 158 24.91 16.09 10.54
CA ALA A 158 26.20 16.69 10.23
C ALA A 158 26.25 18.23 10.40
N GLN A 159 25.16 18.91 10.75
CA GLN A 159 25.11 20.39 10.79
C GLN A 159 24.95 21.02 12.19
N GLN A 160 24.95 20.25 13.29
CA GLN A 160 24.74 20.80 14.64
C GLN A 160 26.01 21.13 15.46
N HIS A 161 27.23 20.88 14.96
CA HIS A 161 28.48 21.09 15.73
C HIS A 161 29.32 22.33 15.35
N HIS A 162 28.78 23.36 14.69
CA HIS A 162 29.58 24.53 14.28
C HIS A 162 29.08 25.91 14.77
N ARG A 163 28.31 25.98 15.87
CA ARG A 163 27.78 27.26 16.39
C ARG A 163 28.07 27.57 17.87
N GLN A 164 29.03 26.92 18.52
CA GLN A 164 29.47 27.30 19.87
C GLN A 164 30.98 27.54 19.87
N GLY A 165 31.39 28.80 19.82
CA GLY A 165 32.80 29.21 19.84
C GLY A 165 33.03 30.63 19.35
N ALA A 166 32.30 31.61 19.91
CA ALA A 166 32.64 33.02 19.79
C ALA A 166 32.18 33.73 21.08
N ALA A 167 33.06 33.74 22.07
CA ALA A 167 33.07 34.62 23.21
C ALA A 167 34.53 34.88 23.58
#